data_AF-A0A2U2DML6-F1
#
_entry.id   AF-A0A2U2DML6-F1
#
_cell.length_a   1.000
_cell.length_b   1.000
_cell.length_c   1.000
_cell.angle_alpha   90.00
_cell.angle_beta   90.00
_cell.angle_gamma   90.00
#
_symmetry.space_group_name_H-M   'P 1'
#
loop_
_entity.id
_entity.type
_entity.pdbx_description
1 polymer ?
#
loop_
_entity_poly.entity_id
_entity_poly.type
_entity_poly.pdbx_seq_one_letter_code
_entity_poly.pdbx_strand_id
1 'polypeptide(L)'
;MEEGIMGQVSYRDYAEAVIDYNSSLQRYGFKNAFAVSDDHPLRPTTGPGMTNSDLAVSHSRERQRGNAWAAKTIIEKADHIRLLEEILGATSNERTLAAMDAKRAKDTLLVYPRNRAKNPLTRGKPLSEVLGLPNVEEIQVATINKYLQTYNELFEWAKQNHHMDENFFLELTPKGPDLLRFEIAN
;
A
#
# COMPACT_ATOMS: atom_id res chain seq x y z
N MET A 1 -1.47 27.82 54.02
CA MET A 1 -0.34 27.73 53.07
C MET A 1 -0.15 26.25 52.82
N GLU A 2 -0.80 25.73 51.79
CA GLU A 2 -0.82 24.30 51.46
C GLU A 2 0.31 24.00 50.48
N GLU A 3 1.35 23.35 51.02
CA GLU A 3 2.05 22.17 50.50
C GLU A 3 2.08 22.00 48.97
N GLY A 4 3.23 22.30 48.36
CA GLY A 4 3.67 21.66 47.14
C GLY A 4 4.59 20.49 47.47
N ILE A 5 4.37 19.32 46.84
CA ILE A 5 5.38 18.37 46.36
C ILE A 5 4.68 17.55 45.26
N MET A 6 4.97 17.87 44.00
CA MET A 6 4.59 17.08 42.83
C MET A 6 5.62 15.95 42.72
N GLY A 7 5.17 14.70 42.96
CA GLY A 7 6.01 13.54 43.17
C GLY A 7 6.97 13.24 42.02
N GLN A 8 8.27 13.14 42.35
CA GLN A 8 9.24 12.47 41.50
C GLN A 8 8.96 10.97 41.56
N VAL A 9 8.40 10.41 40.49
CA VAL A 9 8.34 8.95 40.29
C VAL A 9 9.79 8.48 40.16
N SER A 10 10.23 7.55 41.02
CA SER A 10 11.59 7.03 40.98
C SER A 10 11.81 6.31 39.64
N TYR A 11 13.03 6.38 39.09
CA TYR A 11 13.40 5.62 37.89
C TYR A 11 13.09 4.13 38.04
N ARG A 12 13.17 3.62 39.28
CA ARG A 12 12.78 2.26 39.63
C ARG A 12 11.29 2.00 39.39
N ASP A 13 10.42 2.89 39.86
CA ASP A 13 8.97 2.76 39.73
C ASP A 13 8.55 2.85 38.26
N TYR A 14 9.22 3.72 37.49
CA TYR A 14 9.05 3.79 36.04
C TYR A 14 9.48 2.48 35.36
N ALA A 15 10.65 1.94 35.70
CA ALA A 15 11.14 0.70 35.13
C ALA A 15 10.21 -0.49 35.46
N GLU A 16 9.68 -0.53 36.67
CA GLU A 16 8.72 -1.54 37.12
C GLU A 16 7.40 -1.43 36.34
N ALA A 17 6.86 -0.22 36.17
CA ALA A 17 5.67 0.02 35.36
C ALA A 17 5.84 -0.38 33.89
N VAL A 18 7.02 -0.16 33.29
CA VAL A 18 7.32 -0.57 31.91
C VAL A 18 7.41 -2.09 31.78
N ILE A 19 8.01 -2.78 32.76
CA ILE A 19 8.10 -4.24 32.77
C ILE A 19 6.71 -4.87 32.94
N ASP A 20 5.89 -4.32 33.84
CA ASP A 20 4.52 -4.78 34.06
C ASP A 20 3.66 -4.57 32.82
N TYR A 21 3.75 -3.40 32.20
CA TYR A 21 3.07 -3.12 30.95
C TYR A 21 3.51 -4.09 29.84
N ASN A 22 4.81 -4.28 29.64
CA ASN A 22 5.34 -5.19 28.62
C ASN A 22 4.97 -6.66 28.91
N SER A 23 4.85 -7.04 30.18
CA SER A 23 4.43 -8.37 30.62
C SER A 23 2.92 -8.57 30.51
N SER A 24 2.13 -7.48 30.56
CA SER A 24 0.68 -7.47 30.32
C SER A 24 0.31 -7.61 28.84
N LEU A 25 1.22 -7.25 27.93
CA LEU A 25 1.01 -7.43 26.50
C LEU A 25 1.02 -8.93 26.17
N GLN A 26 -0.06 -9.41 25.56
CA GLN A 26 -0.16 -10.80 25.13
C GLN A 26 0.96 -11.11 24.11
N ARG A 27 1.80 -12.09 24.43
CA ARG A 27 2.81 -12.60 23.50
C ARG A 27 2.11 -13.19 22.29
N TYR A 28 2.33 -12.59 21.12
CA TYR A 28 1.89 -13.14 19.84
C TYR A 28 2.71 -14.41 19.54
N GLY A 29 2.11 -15.58 19.80
CA GLY A 29 2.73 -16.87 19.58
C GLY A 29 2.54 -17.34 18.14
N PHE A 30 3.55 -17.21 17.29
CA PHE A 30 3.57 -17.88 15.97
C PHE A 30 3.92 -19.38 16.12
N LYS A 31 3.21 -20.10 16.97
CA LYS A 31 3.28 -21.57 17.01
C LYS A 31 1.90 -22.17 17.20
N ASN A 32 1.51 -22.85 16.13
CA ASN A 32 0.41 -23.78 15.99
C ASN A 32 -0.94 -23.15 15.59
N ALA A 33 -1.31 -23.49 14.36
CA ALA A 33 -2.58 -23.18 13.76
C ALA A 33 -3.71 -23.97 14.44
N PHE A 34 -4.88 -23.34 14.39
CA PHE A 34 -6.24 -23.85 14.59
C PHE A 34 -6.82 -23.79 16.01
N ALA A 35 -7.95 -23.06 16.05
CA ALA A 35 -8.97 -22.88 17.09
C ALA A 35 -8.66 -21.82 18.17
N VAL A 36 -9.25 -20.62 18.06
CA VAL A 36 -10.44 -20.11 18.80
C VAL A 36 -10.85 -18.77 18.15
N SER A 37 -11.97 -18.71 17.40
CA SER A 37 -13.22 -18.01 17.74
C SER A 37 -13.06 -16.56 18.25
N ASP A 38 -12.96 -15.61 17.31
CA ASP A 38 -13.18 -14.19 17.56
C ASP A 38 -14.68 -13.86 17.46
N ASP A 39 -15.27 -13.39 18.56
CA ASP A 39 -16.59 -12.74 18.62
C ASP A 39 -16.47 -11.26 18.16
N HIS A 40 -15.91 -11.07 16.97
CA HIS A 40 -16.18 -9.89 16.16
C HIS A 40 -17.40 -10.21 15.29
N PRO A 41 -18.27 -9.25 14.94
CA PRO A 41 -19.18 -9.45 13.82
C PRO A 41 -18.32 -9.59 12.55
N LEU A 42 -17.88 -10.81 12.29
CA LEU A 42 -17.32 -11.24 11.02
C LEU A 42 -18.40 -10.93 10.01
N ARG A 43 -18.20 -9.86 9.25
CA ARG A 43 -18.87 -9.73 7.96
C ARG A 43 -18.66 -11.07 7.25
N PRO A 44 -19.71 -11.74 6.75
CA PRO A 44 -19.53 -13.00 6.06
C PRO A 44 -18.63 -12.76 4.85
N THR A 45 -17.35 -13.11 4.97
CA THR A 45 -16.41 -13.15 3.85
C THR A 45 -16.74 -14.40 3.07
N THR A 46 -17.75 -14.31 2.22
CA THR A 46 -18.12 -15.41 1.32
C THR A 46 -17.10 -15.49 0.19
N GLY A 47 -16.15 -16.41 0.34
CA GLY A 47 -15.23 -16.87 -0.71
C GLY A 47 -13.76 -16.51 -0.48
N PRO A 48 -12.81 -17.37 -0.90
CA PRO A 48 -11.38 -17.06 -0.83
C PRO A 48 -11.11 -15.79 -1.65
N GLY A 49 -10.66 -14.72 -0.99
CA GLY A 49 -10.20 -13.51 -1.68
C GLY A 49 -9.02 -13.83 -2.60
N MET A 50 -8.92 -13.13 -3.73
CA MET A 50 -7.75 -13.24 -4.61
C MET A 50 -6.54 -12.54 -3.98
N THR A 51 -5.36 -13.02 -4.33
CA THR A 51 -4.09 -12.32 -4.03
C THR A 51 -3.83 -11.27 -5.11
N ASN A 52 -3.07 -10.21 -4.77
CA ASN A 52 -2.71 -9.14 -5.72
C ASN A 52 -2.22 -9.67 -7.08
N SER A 53 -1.46 -10.76 -7.05
CA SER A 53 -0.97 -11.45 -8.25
C SER A 53 -2.09 -12.13 -9.05
N ASP A 54 -3.01 -12.82 -8.38
CA ASP A 54 -4.15 -13.48 -9.04
C ASP A 54 -5.10 -12.45 -9.68
N LEU A 55 -5.32 -11.32 -9.02
CA LEU A 55 -6.13 -10.22 -9.55
C LEU A 55 -5.44 -9.55 -10.73
N ALA A 56 -4.12 -9.31 -10.65
CA ALA A 56 -3.33 -8.77 -11.74
C ALA A 56 -3.42 -9.66 -13.00
N VAL A 57 -3.30 -10.98 -12.82
CA VAL A 57 -3.41 -11.97 -13.90
C VAL A 57 -4.83 -11.99 -14.47
N SER A 58 -5.85 -12.01 -13.62
CA SER A 58 -7.25 -12.10 -14.03
C SER A 58 -7.70 -10.84 -14.79
N HIS A 59 -7.41 -9.65 -14.26
CA HIS A 59 -7.67 -8.38 -14.92
C HIS A 59 -6.94 -8.28 -16.27
N SER A 60 -5.65 -8.65 -16.32
CA SER A 60 -4.88 -8.63 -17.57
C SER A 60 -5.47 -9.55 -18.63
N ARG A 61 -5.89 -10.76 -18.25
CA ARG A 61 -6.52 -11.72 -19.16
C ARG A 61 -7.83 -11.19 -19.72
N GLU A 62 -8.67 -10.56 -18.90
CA GLU A 62 -9.94 -10.00 -19.35
C GLU A 62 -9.74 -8.81 -20.30
N ARG A 63 -8.80 -7.91 -19.98
CA ARG A 63 -8.46 -6.77 -20.85
C ARG A 63 -7.91 -7.20 -22.21
N GLN A 64 -7.13 -8.28 -22.25
CA GLN A 64 -6.63 -8.87 -23.50
C GLN A 64 -7.75 -9.47 -24.35
N ARG A 65 -8.70 -10.18 -23.74
CA ARG A 65 -9.85 -10.76 -24.46
C ARG A 65 -10.76 -9.68 -25.07
N GLY A 66 -10.87 -8.53 -24.42
CA GLY A 66 -11.65 -7.40 -24.91
C GLY A 66 -10.97 -6.54 -25.98
N ASN A 67 -9.70 -6.84 -26.38
CA ASN A 67 -8.87 -5.94 -27.20
C ASN A 67 -8.82 -4.50 -26.66
N ALA A 68 -8.97 -4.33 -25.34
CA ALA A 68 -9.19 -3.02 -24.74
C ALA A 68 -7.94 -2.12 -24.79
N TRP A 69 -6.75 -2.70 -24.94
CA TRP A 69 -5.47 -2.00 -24.91
C TRP A 69 -4.53 -2.41 -26.04
N ALA A 70 -3.77 -1.44 -26.55
CA ALA A 70 -2.61 -1.70 -27.40
C ALA A 70 -1.49 -2.40 -26.59
N ALA A 71 -0.66 -3.21 -27.26
CA ALA A 71 0.40 -4.00 -26.61
C ALA A 71 1.34 -3.16 -25.72
N LYS A 72 1.67 -1.93 -26.14
CA LYS A 72 2.49 -1.00 -25.35
C LYS A 72 1.85 -0.63 -24.00
N THR A 73 0.55 -0.42 -23.99
CA THR A 73 -0.23 -0.07 -22.78
C THR A 73 -0.31 -1.25 -21.81
N ILE A 74 -0.35 -2.49 -22.32
CA ILE A 74 -0.31 -3.70 -21.49
C ILE A 74 1.01 -3.79 -20.72
N ILE A 75 2.13 -3.58 -21.40
CA ILE A 75 3.47 -3.64 -20.78
C ILE A 75 3.63 -2.55 -19.72
N GLU A 76 3.24 -1.31 -20.03
CA GLU A 76 3.31 -0.18 -19.07
C GLU A 76 2.47 -0.46 -17.82
N LYS A 77 1.23 -0.92 -17.99
CA LYS A 77 0.36 -1.25 -16.85
C LYS A 77 0.87 -2.45 -16.04
N ALA A 78 1.44 -3.47 -16.69
CA ALA A 78 2.05 -4.60 -15.99
C ALA A 78 3.23 -4.14 -15.11
N ASP A 79 4.07 -3.22 -15.59
CA ASP A 79 5.15 -2.66 -14.80
C ASP A 79 4.65 -1.81 -13.61
N HIS A 80 3.52 -1.09 -13.78
CA HIS A 80 2.88 -0.41 -12.66
C HIS A 80 2.41 -1.39 -11.58
N ILE A 81 1.74 -2.47 -12.00
CA ILE A 81 1.19 -3.48 -11.09
C ILE A 81 2.31 -4.24 -10.35
N ARG A 82 3.43 -4.55 -11.02
CA ARG A 82 4.61 -5.14 -10.35
C ARG A 82 5.14 -4.27 -9.21
N LEU A 83 5.17 -2.94 -9.39
CA LEU A 83 5.58 -2.04 -8.31
C LEU A 83 4.58 -2.10 -7.14
N LEU A 84 3.27 -2.21 -7.42
CA LEU A 84 2.25 -2.36 -6.38
C LEU A 84 2.46 -3.65 -5.58
N GLU A 85 2.76 -4.77 -6.26
CA GLU A 85 3.11 -6.04 -5.63
C GLU A 85 4.38 -5.94 -4.78
N GLU A 86 5.39 -5.17 -5.20
CA GLU A 86 6.60 -4.91 -4.43
C GLU A 86 6.31 -4.09 -3.15
N ILE A 87 5.36 -3.15 -3.21
CA ILE A 87 4.97 -2.28 -2.07
C ILE A 87 4.07 -3.02 -1.06
N LEU A 88 3.06 -3.73 -1.56
CA LEU A 88 2.02 -4.35 -0.74
C LEU A 88 2.28 -5.81 -0.43
N GLY A 89 3.19 -6.45 -1.17
CA GLY A 89 3.36 -7.90 -1.18
C GLY A 89 2.42 -8.57 -2.19
N ALA A 90 2.97 -9.49 -2.98
CA ALA A 90 2.22 -10.26 -3.98
C ALA A 90 1.14 -11.18 -3.39
N THR A 91 1.34 -11.64 -2.14
CA THR A 91 0.43 -12.56 -1.43
C THR A 91 -0.63 -11.85 -0.60
N SER A 92 -0.63 -10.51 -0.59
CA SER A 92 -1.60 -9.76 0.21
C SER A 92 -2.99 -9.96 -0.37
N ASN A 93 -3.94 -10.22 0.53
CA ASN A 93 -5.33 -10.51 0.19
C ASN A 93 -6.07 -9.18 -0.03
N GLU A 94 -6.72 -9.02 -1.18
CA GLU A 94 -7.40 -7.78 -1.54
C GLU A 94 -8.60 -7.48 -0.66
N ARG A 95 -9.25 -8.50 -0.10
CA ARG A 95 -10.35 -8.30 0.87
C ARG A 95 -9.88 -7.62 2.16
N THR A 96 -8.58 -7.66 2.44
CA THR A 96 -7.95 -7.00 3.60
C THR A 96 -7.22 -5.72 3.25
N LEU A 97 -7.18 -5.33 1.97
CA LEU A 97 -6.54 -4.09 1.55
C LEU A 97 -7.29 -2.92 2.18
N ALA A 98 -6.57 -2.10 2.95
CA ALA A 98 -7.13 -0.98 3.68
C ALA A 98 -6.70 0.37 3.07
N ALA A 99 -7.36 1.45 3.48
CA ALA A 99 -6.97 2.81 3.10
C ALA A 99 -5.48 3.13 3.38
N MET A 100 -4.91 2.53 4.42
CA MET A 100 -3.48 2.64 4.74
C MET A 100 -2.55 2.05 3.67
N ASP A 101 -2.97 0.98 3.00
CA ASP A 101 -2.20 0.35 1.93
C ASP A 101 -2.18 1.23 0.68
N ALA A 102 -3.34 1.80 0.32
CA ALA A 102 -3.45 2.77 -0.76
C ALA A 102 -2.61 4.03 -0.47
N LYS A 103 -2.62 4.51 0.78
CA LYS A 103 -1.74 5.60 1.22
C LYS A 103 -0.27 5.22 1.10
N ARG A 104 0.14 4.03 1.55
CA ARG A 104 1.53 3.55 1.44
C ARG A 104 2.00 3.51 -0.01
N ALA A 105 1.15 3.03 -0.92
CA ALA A 105 1.46 3.02 -2.35
C ALA A 105 1.68 4.45 -2.88
N LYS A 106 0.79 5.39 -2.54
CA LYS A 106 0.94 6.81 -2.91
C LYS A 106 2.21 7.44 -2.32
N ASP A 107 2.45 7.24 -1.02
CA ASP A 107 3.64 7.77 -0.34
C ASP A 107 4.92 7.24 -0.98
N THR A 108 4.93 5.96 -1.39
CA THR A 108 6.06 5.36 -2.09
C THR A 108 6.29 5.99 -3.46
N LEU A 109 5.22 6.24 -4.22
CA LEU A 109 5.31 6.89 -5.54
C LEU A 109 5.88 8.32 -5.46
N LEU A 110 5.60 9.05 -4.38
CA LEU A 110 6.12 10.42 -4.18
C LEU A 110 7.64 10.46 -4.12
N VAL A 111 8.27 9.42 -3.56
CA VAL A 111 9.73 9.32 -3.42
C VAL A 111 10.34 8.26 -4.35
N TYR A 112 9.59 7.82 -5.36
CA TYR A 112 10.01 6.74 -6.24
C TYR A 112 11.05 7.22 -7.26
N PRO A 113 12.22 6.56 -7.36
CA PRO A 113 13.28 6.94 -8.29
C PRO A 113 12.84 6.96 -9.75
N ARG A 114 13.10 8.08 -10.42
CA ARG A 114 13.01 8.21 -11.87
C ARG A 114 13.96 7.21 -12.52
N ASN A 115 13.43 6.48 -13.52
CA ASN A 115 14.20 5.52 -14.30
C ASN A 115 14.90 4.45 -13.43
N ARG A 116 14.29 3.98 -12.33
CA ARG A 116 14.88 3.01 -11.37
C ARG A 116 15.65 1.85 -12.03
N ALA A 117 15.08 1.25 -13.08
CA ALA A 117 15.67 0.11 -13.78
C ALA A 117 16.90 0.47 -14.65
N LYS A 118 17.05 1.74 -15.03
CA LYS A 118 18.14 2.24 -15.90
C LYS A 118 19.21 3.00 -15.11
N ASN A 119 18.83 3.64 -14.01
CA ASN A 119 19.76 4.43 -13.20
C ASN A 119 20.77 3.49 -12.49
N PRO A 120 22.09 3.67 -12.69
CA PRO A 120 23.12 2.85 -12.07
C PRO A 120 23.05 2.79 -10.55
N LEU A 121 22.58 3.85 -9.89
CA LEU A 121 22.48 3.94 -8.43
C LEU A 121 21.36 3.08 -7.85
N THR A 122 20.34 2.76 -8.65
CA THR A 122 19.11 2.09 -8.19
C THR A 122 18.86 0.73 -8.86
N ARG A 123 19.53 0.47 -9.99
CA ARG A 123 19.30 -0.73 -10.80
C ARG A 123 19.65 -2.00 -10.01
N GLY A 124 18.71 -2.94 -9.98
CA GLY A 124 18.88 -4.26 -9.34
C GLY A 124 18.76 -4.25 -7.82
N LYS A 125 18.52 -3.09 -7.20
CA LYS A 125 18.33 -2.95 -5.75
C LYS A 125 16.86 -3.10 -5.36
N PRO A 126 16.54 -3.68 -4.19
CA PRO A 126 15.17 -3.76 -3.70
C PRO A 126 14.61 -2.35 -3.44
N LEU A 127 13.28 -2.21 -3.48
CA LEU A 127 12.60 -0.92 -3.26
C LEU A 127 13.07 -0.22 -1.97
N SER A 128 13.14 -0.96 -0.86
CA SER A 128 13.55 -0.44 0.45
C SER A 128 14.94 0.20 0.46
N GLU A 129 15.86 -0.22 -0.41
CA GLU A 129 17.21 0.35 -0.52
C GLU A 129 17.29 1.59 -1.41
N VAL A 130 16.30 1.81 -2.28
CA VAL A 130 16.35 2.88 -3.29
C VAL A 130 15.46 4.07 -2.95
N LEU A 131 14.47 3.89 -2.07
CA LEU A 131 13.62 5.00 -1.61
C LEU A 131 14.46 5.99 -0.79
N GLY A 132 14.41 7.27 -1.18
CA GLY A 132 15.12 8.33 -0.47
C GLY A 132 16.64 8.34 -0.65
N LEU A 133 17.18 7.65 -1.66
CA LEU A 133 18.61 7.75 -1.98
C LEU A 133 18.96 9.20 -2.37
N PRO A 134 20.05 9.77 -1.81
CA PRO A 134 20.47 11.11 -2.17
C PRO A 134 20.93 11.14 -3.64
N ASN A 135 20.73 12.29 -4.29
CA ASN A 135 21.13 12.53 -5.69
C ASN A 135 20.43 11.64 -6.72
N VAL A 136 19.23 11.13 -6.38
CA VAL A 136 18.37 10.41 -7.31
C VAL A 136 17.11 11.23 -7.53
N GLU A 137 16.86 11.62 -8.78
CA GLU A 137 15.62 12.32 -9.12
C GLU A 137 14.41 11.42 -8.96
N GLU A 138 13.30 11.99 -8.51
CA GLU A 138 12.02 11.30 -8.35
C GLU A 138 11.17 11.37 -9.64
N ILE A 139 10.21 10.45 -9.76
CA ILE A 139 9.24 10.49 -10.86
C ILE A 139 8.38 11.76 -10.79
N GLN A 140 7.96 12.24 -11.97
CA GLN A 140 7.12 13.43 -12.05
C GLN A 140 5.68 13.14 -11.61
N VAL A 141 4.97 14.17 -11.18
CA VAL A 141 3.55 14.10 -10.78
C VAL A 141 2.69 13.44 -11.88
N ALA A 142 2.92 13.77 -13.15
CA ALA A 142 2.21 13.15 -14.27
C ALA A 142 2.42 11.63 -14.32
N THR A 143 3.62 11.15 -13.98
CA THR A 143 3.92 9.72 -13.89
C THR A 143 3.23 9.10 -12.68
N ILE A 144 3.30 9.74 -11.50
CA ILE A 144 2.58 9.28 -10.29
C ILE A 144 1.09 9.09 -10.59
N ASN A 145 0.46 10.04 -11.28
CA ASN A 145 -0.94 9.96 -11.65
C ASN A 145 -1.26 8.76 -12.55
N LYS A 146 -0.36 8.38 -13.47
CA LYS A 146 -0.54 7.17 -14.30
C LYS A 146 -0.48 5.88 -13.49
N TYR A 147 0.40 5.82 -12.49
CA TYR A 147 0.44 4.68 -11.57
C TYR A 147 -0.88 4.59 -10.78
N LEU A 148 -1.31 5.69 -10.15
CA LEU A 148 -2.54 5.74 -9.37
C LEU A 148 -3.78 5.41 -10.20
N GLN A 149 -3.85 5.91 -11.44
CA GLN A 149 -4.91 5.55 -12.38
C GLN A 149 -4.91 4.05 -12.70
N THR A 150 -3.73 3.44 -12.89
CA THR A 150 -3.62 2.00 -13.14
C THR A 150 -4.08 1.18 -11.93
N TYR A 151 -3.74 1.62 -10.72
CA TYR A 151 -4.19 0.98 -9.49
C TYR A 151 -5.70 1.10 -9.33
N ASN A 152 -6.24 2.30 -9.51
CA ASN A 152 -7.68 2.53 -9.49
C ASN A 152 -8.43 1.63 -10.49
N GLU A 153 -7.94 1.52 -11.73
CA GLU A 153 -8.57 0.63 -12.72
C GLU A 153 -8.55 -0.86 -12.30
N LEU A 154 -7.44 -1.32 -11.71
CA LEU A 154 -7.32 -2.70 -11.22
C LEU A 154 -8.31 -2.99 -10.08
N PHE A 155 -8.37 -2.10 -9.08
CA PHE A 155 -9.25 -2.29 -7.92
C PHE A 155 -10.71 -1.98 -8.21
N GLU A 156 -11.01 -1.11 -9.18
CA GLU A 156 -12.38 -0.94 -9.66
C GLU A 156 -12.87 -2.21 -10.37
N TRP A 157 -12.02 -2.86 -11.17
CA TRP A 157 -12.33 -4.16 -11.75
C TRP A 157 -12.55 -5.24 -10.67
N ALA A 158 -11.70 -5.27 -9.64
CA ALA A 158 -11.84 -6.19 -8.51
C ALA A 158 -13.20 -6.03 -7.79
N LYS A 159 -13.58 -4.78 -7.54
CA LYS A 159 -14.87 -4.43 -6.93
C LYS A 159 -16.05 -4.83 -7.82
N GLN A 160 -15.99 -4.54 -9.11
CA GLN A 160 -17.02 -4.92 -10.09
C GLN A 160 -17.20 -6.45 -10.20
N ASN A 161 -16.15 -7.22 -9.95
CA ASN A 161 -16.17 -8.68 -9.94
C ASN A 161 -16.35 -9.28 -8.52
N HIS A 162 -16.76 -8.46 -7.54
CA HIS A 162 -17.07 -8.89 -6.17
C HIS A 162 -15.88 -9.50 -5.40
N HIS A 163 -14.66 -9.16 -5.79
CA HIS A 163 -13.43 -9.54 -5.08
C HIS A 163 -13.14 -8.63 -3.88
N MET A 164 -13.67 -7.40 -3.88
CA MET A 164 -13.57 -6.46 -2.77
C MET A 164 -14.83 -5.59 -2.65
N ASP A 165 -15.03 -4.97 -1.48
CA ASP A 165 -16.20 -4.13 -1.22
C ASP A 165 -15.98 -2.66 -1.64
N GLU A 166 -14.75 -2.16 -1.47
CA GLU A 166 -14.42 -0.74 -1.63
C GLU A 166 -13.07 -0.55 -2.33
N ASN A 167 -12.98 0.43 -3.24
CA ASN A 167 -11.75 0.78 -3.94
C ASN A 167 -11.13 2.04 -3.34
N PHE A 168 -10.07 1.87 -2.55
CA PHE A 168 -9.38 2.97 -1.85
C PHE A 168 -8.48 3.84 -2.76
N PHE A 169 -8.28 3.48 -4.03
CA PHE A 169 -7.49 4.28 -4.99
C PHE A 169 -8.34 5.30 -5.76
N LEU A 170 -9.67 5.22 -5.65
CA LEU A 170 -10.61 6.11 -6.34
C LEU A 170 -10.39 7.59 -5.97
N GLU A 171 -10.13 7.87 -4.70
CA GLU A 171 -9.91 9.23 -4.20
C GLU A 171 -8.47 9.72 -4.38
N LEU A 172 -7.54 8.80 -4.69
CA LEU A 172 -6.13 9.13 -4.92
C LEU A 172 -5.85 9.49 -6.37
N THR A 173 -6.73 9.10 -7.29
CA THR A 173 -6.61 9.40 -8.71
C THR A 173 -7.18 10.81 -8.99
N PRO A 174 -6.44 11.70 -9.67
CA PRO A 174 -6.99 12.99 -10.07
C PRO A 174 -8.25 12.78 -10.93
N LYS A 175 -9.36 13.41 -10.55
CA LYS A 175 -10.53 13.51 -11.43
C LYS A 175 -10.21 14.60 -12.46
N GLY A 176 -10.32 14.31 -13.76
CA GLY A 176 -9.98 15.27 -14.83
C GLY A 176 -10.82 16.56 -14.76
N PRO A 177 -10.58 17.58 -15.58
CA PRO A 177 -9.40 17.95 -16.35
C PRO A 177 -8.53 18.96 -15.56
N ASP A 178 -8.12 18.64 -14.34
CA ASP A 178 -7.27 19.53 -13.53
C ASP A 178 -5.76 19.44 -13.89
N LEU A 179 -5.46 18.96 -15.11
CA LEU A 179 -4.12 18.95 -15.71
C LEU A 179 -3.74 20.32 -16.31
N LEU A 180 -4.54 21.37 -16.11
CA LEU A 180 -4.30 22.72 -16.63
C LEU A 180 -4.20 23.80 -15.53
N ARG A 181 -4.14 23.46 -14.24
CA ARG A 181 -3.90 24.43 -13.15
C ARG A 181 -2.50 24.43 -12.56
N PHE A 182 -1.52 23.92 -13.32
CA PHE A 182 -0.11 24.17 -13.05
C PHE A 182 0.47 25.12 -14.10
N GLU A 183 -0.18 26.28 -14.27
CA GLU A 183 0.51 27.47 -14.77
C GLU A 183 1.28 28.10 -13.60
N ILE A 184 2.61 28.11 -13.74
CA ILE A 184 3.55 29.15 -13.32
C ILE A 184 3.65 29.43 -11.81
N ALA A 185 4.63 28.78 -11.17
CA ALA A 185 5.58 29.32 -10.18
C ALA A 185 6.55 28.16 -9.87
N ASN A 186 7.85 28.21 -10.08
CA ASN A 186 8.83 29.29 -10.01
C ASN A 186 10.04 28.90 -10.89
#